data_AF-A0A954KNU1-F1
#
_entry.id   AF-A0A954KNU1-F1
#
_cell.length_a   1.000
_cell.length_b   1.000
_cell.length_c   1.000
_cell.angle_alpha   90.00
_cell.angle_beta   90.00
_cell.angle_gamma   90.00
#
_symmetry.space_group_name_H-M   'P 1'
#
loop_
_entity.id
_entity.type
_entity.pdbx_description
1 polymer ?
#
loop_
_entity_poly.entity_id
_entity_poly.type
_entity_poly.pdbx_seq_one_letter_code
_entity_poly.pdbx_strand_id
1 'polypeptide(L)'
;MTSSRDDFVATDDCKPVTEEVTASTHQFRPCDESGDAAPKELNGLTTGVSGNEPHQVPPEDDASAEPSRMVRERDLGPQPIADLMKELGIKPHDLVAASTEQITHKMVSRAMKGRWLTRNTMNKVIQAFNSASGQHRKRSDLFNY
;
A
#
# COMPACT_ATOMS: atom_id res chain seq x y z
N MET A 1 -36.33 50.00 15.50
CA MET A 1 -36.77 48.87 16.33
C MET A 1 -36.95 47.69 15.40
N THR A 2 -35.97 46.79 15.39
CA THR A 2 -35.76 45.77 14.35
C THR A 2 -36.72 44.60 14.53
N SER A 3 -37.28 44.16 13.40
CA SER A 3 -38.22 43.07 13.25
C SER A 3 -37.77 41.76 13.92
N SER A 4 -38.74 41.13 14.59
CA SER A 4 -38.79 39.69 14.84
C SER A 4 -38.41 38.92 13.58
N ARG A 5 -37.47 38.00 13.72
CA ARG A 5 -37.22 36.94 12.75
C ARG A 5 -37.14 35.64 13.52
N ASP A 6 -38.28 34.95 13.48
CA ASP A 6 -38.43 33.51 13.62
C ASP A 6 -37.48 32.74 12.67
N ASP A 7 -37.40 31.43 12.90
CA ASP A 7 -36.62 30.38 12.22
C ASP A 7 -35.33 29.93 12.91
N PHE A 8 -35.50 29.36 14.12
CA PHE A 8 -34.57 28.34 14.63
C PHE A 8 -34.97 27.00 14.02
N VAL A 9 -34.34 26.63 12.90
CA VAL A 9 -34.49 25.32 12.27
C VAL A 9 -33.87 24.26 13.20
N ALA A 10 -34.72 23.52 13.90
CA ALA A 10 -34.35 22.29 14.58
C ALA A 10 -33.95 21.25 13.53
N THR A 11 -32.65 20.95 13.44
CA THR A 11 -32.15 19.74 12.76
C THR A 11 -31.66 18.80 13.84
N ASP A 12 -32.60 18.15 14.51
CA ASP A 12 -32.36 16.97 15.35
C ASP A 12 -33.25 15.88 14.77
N ASP A 13 -32.64 14.93 14.06
CA ASP A 13 -32.83 13.48 14.25
C ASP A 13 -32.12 12.77 13.09
N CYS A 14 -30.83 12.49 13.27
CA CYS A 14 -30.12 11.56 12.42
C CYS A 14 -29.43 10.56 13.34
N LYS A 15 -30.21 9.57 13.80
CA LYS A 15 -29.67 8.30 14.24
C LYS A 15 -30.50 7.11 13.76
N PRO A 16 -29.84 5.94 13.64
CA PRO A 16 -30.11 4.97 12.60
C PRO A 16 -30.80 3.70 13.15
N VAL A 17 -30.86 2.71 12.26
CA VAL A 17 -31.10 1.26 12.42
C VAL A 17 -32.52 0.78 12.69
N THR A 18 -33.04 -0.01 11.75
CA THR A 18 -33.27 -1.48 11.85
C THR A 18 -33.62 -1.99 10.45
N GLU A 19 -32.83 -2.92 9.90
CA GLU A 19 -33.22 -4.30 9.56
C GLU A 19 -34.27 -4.36 8.42
N GLU A 20 -34.08 -5.15 7.37
CA GLU A 20 -34.69 -6.48 7.29
C GLU A 20 -34.16 -7.19 6.02
N VAL A 21 -33.61 -8.39 6.25
CA VAL A 21 -33.62 -9.62 5.43
C VAL A 21 -33.54 -9.58 3.88
N THR A 22 -32.62 -10.38 3.33
CA THR A 22 -32.98 -11.60 2.57
C THR A 22 -31.76 -12.54 2.44
N ALA A 23 -31.97 -13.77 2.88
CA ALA A 23 -31.08 -14.90 2.66
C ALA A 23 -31.06 -15.29 1.17
N SER A 24 -29.87 -15.58 0.64
CA SER A 24 -29.70 -16.36 -0.60
C SER A 24 -28.35 -17.08 -0.50
N THR A 25 -28.34 -18.21 0.19
CA THR A 25 -28.43 -19.54 -0.43
C THR A 25 -27.20 -19.87 -1.30
N HIS A 26 -26.29 -20.62 -0.69
CA HIS A 26 -25.77 -21.86 -1.23
C HIS A 26 -25.01 -21.81 -2.57
N GLN A 27 -23.68 -21.73 -2.49
CA GLN A 27 -22.84 -22.78 -3.09
C GLN A 27 -21.46 -22.81 -2.44
N PHE A 28 -21.43 -23.50 -1.31
CA PHE A 28 -20.25 -24.12 -0.75
C PHE A 28 -19.77 -25.17 -1.76
N ARG A 29 -18.62 -24.94 -2.41
CA ARG A 29 -17.99 -26.00 -3.21
C ARG A 29 -17.24 -26.93 -2.25
N PRO A 30 -17.53 -28.25 -2.29
CA PRO A 30 -16.90 -29.23 -1.41
C PRO A 30 -15.39 -29.28 -1.66
N CYS A 31 -14.65 -29.37 -0.56
CA CYS A 31 -13.26 -29.78 -0.52
C CYS A 31 -13.17 -31.19 -1.11
N ASP A 32 -12.61 -31.32 -2.30
CA ASP A 32 -12.23 -32.63 -2.83
C ASP A 32 -10.92 -33.04 -2.15
N GLU A 33 -11.10 -33.92 -1.18
CA GLU A 33 -10.10 -34.79 -0.60
C GLU A 33 -9.66 -35.77 -1.69
N SER A 34 -8.44 -35.58 -2.19
CA SER A 34 -7.75 -36.58 -3.00
C SER A 34 -6.32 -36.68 -2.51
N GLY A 35 -6.11 -37.52 -1.50
CA GLY A 35 -4.79 -38.08 -1.24
C GLY A 35 -4.45 -39.09 -2.32
N ASP A 36 -3.22 -39.05 -2.82
CA ASP A 36 -2.59 -40.27 -3.33
C ASP A 36 -1.08 -40.20 -3.12
N ALA A 37 -0.58 -41.30 -2.56
CA ALA A 37 0.80 -41.53 -2.22
C ALA A 37 1.67 -41.72 -3.47
N ALA A 38 2.93 -41.28 -3.41
CA ALA A 38 4.06 -42.16 -3.72
C ALA A 38 5.40 -41.44 -3.55
N PRO A 39 6.32 -41.97 -2.72
CA PRO A 39 7.75 -41.81 -2.92
C PRO A 39 8.23 -42.86 -3.93
N LYS A 40 8.91 -42.42 -5.01
CA LYS A 40 9.66 -43.32 -5.90
C LYS A 40 11.04 -42.73 -6.20
N GLU A 41 12.03 -43.29 -5.52
CA GLU A 41 13.20 -43.94 -6.13
C GLU A 41 13.92 -43.17 -7.26
N LEU A 42 15.10 -42.66 -6.88
CA LEU A 42 16.40 -42.88 -7.54
C LEU A 42 16.34 -43.36 -9.00
N ASN A 43 16.71 -42.48 -9.94
CA ASN A 43 17.39 -42.75 -11.21
C ASN A 43 17.92 -41.37 -11.66
N GLY A 44 19.13 -41.12 -12.13
CA GLY A 44 20.19 -41.94 -12.67
C GLY A 44 21.13 -40.95 -13.37
N LEU A 45 22.42 -41.28 -13.38
CA LEU A 45 23.49 -40.58 -14.07
C LEU A 45 23.09 -40.26 -15.53
N THR A 46 23.14 -38.99 -15.92
CA THR A 46 23.31 -38.61 -17.33
C THR A 46 24.21 -37.38 -17.40
N THR A 47 25.47 -37.69 -17.66
CA THR A 47 26.42 -36.81 -18.31
C THR A 47 25.89 -36.45 -19.70
N GLY A 48 25.63 -35.16 -19.92
CA GLY A 48 25.29 -34.60 -21.21
C GLY A 48 25.95 -33.24 -21.36
N VAL A 49 27.26 -33.26 -21.63
CA VAL A 49 27.96 -32.12 -22.23
C VAL A 49 27.31 -31.86 -23.59
N SER A 50 26.53 -30.79 -23.70
CA SER A 50 26.19 -30.21 -24.99
C SER A 50 26.61 -28.75 -24.91
N GLY A 51 27.73 -28.46 -25.57
CA GLY A 51 28.32 -27.14 -25.61
C GLY A 51 27.27 -26.10 -25.95
N ASN A 52 27.04 -25.19 -25.00
CA ASN A 52 26.65 -23.86 -25.39
C ASN A 52 27.96 -23.16 -25.75
N GLU A 53 28.08 -22.96 -27.05
CA GLU A 53 29.08 -22.17 -27.74
C GLU A 53 29.61 -21.05 -26.84
N PRO A 54 30.94 -20.91 -26.68
CA PRO A 54 31.48 -19.74 -25.99
C PRO A 54 31.03 -18.53 -26.79
N HIS A 55 30.00 -17.86 -26.27
CA HIS A 55 29.65 -16.53 -26.68
C HIS A 55 30.95 -15.76 -26.59
N GLN A 56 31.50 -15.40 -27.75
CA GLN A 56 32.68 -14.57 -27.84
C GLN A 56 32.36 -13.33 -27.02
N VAL A 57 32.89 -13.30 -25.80
CA VAL A 57 33.09 -12.07 -25.07
C VAL A 57 33.92 -11.21 -26.02
N PRO A 58 33.35 -10.12 -26.55
CA PRO A 58 34.13 -9.21 -27.37
C PRO A 58 35.30 -8.68 -26.52
N PRO A 59 36.48 -8.46 -27.13
CA PRO A 59 37.66 -8.02 -26.43
C PRO A 59 37.38 -6.77 -25.60
N GLU A 60 37.69 -6.95 -24.33
CA GLU A 60 37.75 -6.02 -23.23
C GLU A 60 38.76 -4.87 -23.48
N ASP A 61 38.43 -3.92 -24.37
CA ASP A 61 39.20 -2.69 -24.61
C ASP A 61 38.30 -1.48 -25.02
N ASP A 62 37.28 -1.14 -24.23
CA ASP A 62 36.78 0.25 -24.17
C ASP A 62 36.29 0.59 -22.76
N ALA A 63 37.25 0.97 -21.93
CA ALA A 63 37.04 1.61 -20.65
C ALA A 63 36.43 3.02 -20.85
N SER A 64 35.15 3.09 -21.21
CA SER A 64 34.36 4.33 -21.21
C SER A 64 33.17 4.21 -20.25
N ALA A 65 33.52 4.26 -18.97
CA ALA A 65 32.76 4.80 -17.84
C ALA A 65 31.23 4.55 -17.82
N GLU A 66 30.87 3.49 -17.08
CA GLU A 66 29.61 3.33 -16.34
C GLU A 66 29.00 4.69 -15.94
N PRO A 67 27.74 5.02 -16.31
CA PRO A 67 27.14 6.26 -15.87
C PRO A 67 26.99 6.18 -14.36
N SER A 68 27.76 7.02 -13.67
CA SER A 68 27.68 7.29 -12.23
C SER A 68 26.24 7.62 -11.84
N ARG A 69 25.43 6.59 -11.56
CA ARG A 69 24.12 6.72 -10.98
C ARG A 69 24.34 7.19 -9.56
N MET A 70 24.45 8.50 -9.35
CA MET A 70 24.44 9.10 -8.02
C MET A 70 23.19 8.61 -7.29
N VAL A 71 23.36 7.60 -6.45
CA VAL A 71 22.33 7.10 -5.54
C VAL A 71 22.16 8.18 -4.50
N ARG A 72 21.25 9.13 -4.76
CA ARG A 72 20.85 10.09 -3.73
C ARG A 72 20.31 9.27 -2.56
N GLU A 73 20.86 9.52 -1.37
CA GLU A 73 20.33 8.96 -0.13
C GLU A 73 18.87 9.43 0.01
N ARG A 74 17.93 8.48 0.01
CA ARG A 74 16.47 8.74 -0.03
C ARG A 74 15.80 8.42 1.31
N ASP A 75 16.57 8.08 2.33
CA ASP A 75 16.08 7.76 3.66
C ASP A 75 16.23 8.99 4.54
N LEU A 76 15.09 9.59 4.90
CA LEU A 76 14.98 10.83 5.66
C LEU A 76 14.77 10.55 7.16
N GLY A 77 15.13 9.34 7.61
CA GLY A 77 14.88 8.86 8.96
C GLY A 77 13.39 8.61 9.26
N PRO A 78 13.04 8.30 10.52
CA PRO A 78 11.65 8.05 10.92
C PRO A 78 10.78 9.29 10.66
N GLN A 79 9.61 9.10 10.05
CA GLN A 79 8.67 10.18 9.77
C GLN A 79 7.55 10.23 10.81
N PRO A 80 7.03 11.44 11.14
CA PRO A 80 5.96 11.61 12.11
C PRO A 80 4.70 10.79 11.79
N ILE A 81 4.41 10.58 10.50
CA ILE A 81 3.27 9.75 10.06
C ILE A 81 3.30 8.33 10.64
N ALA A 82 4.48 7.73 10.83
CA ALA A 82 4.57 6.38 11.38
C ALA A 82 4.10 6.34 12.85
N ASP A 83 4.50 7.33 13.63
CA ASP A 83 4.13 7.45 15.04
C ASP A 83 2.64 7.78 15.17
N LEU A 84 2.15 8.75 14.38
CA LEU A 84 0.73 9.11 14.35
C LEU A 84 -0.18 7.94 13.97
N MET A 85 0.21 7.14 12.98
CA MET A 85 -0.55 5.93 12.61
C MET A 85 -0.58 4.90 13.74
N LYS A 86 0.54 4.74 14.46
CA LYS A 86 0.64 3.82 15.60
C LYS A 86 -0.19 4.29 16.78
N GLU A 87 -0.19 5.58 17.08
CA GLU A 87 -0.99 6.21 18.14
C GLU A 87 -2.50 6.06 17.87
N LEU A 88 -2.92 6.27 16.62
CA LEU A 88 -4.32 6.16 16.22
C LEU A 88 -4.76 4.71 15.94
N GLY A 89 -3.83 3.75 15.94
CA GLY A 89 -4.11 2.34 15.62
C GLY A 89 -4.52 2.09 14.17
N ILE A 90 -4.23 3.03 13.25
CA ILE A 90 -4.64 2.97 11.85
C ILE A 90 -3.64 2.10 11.08
N LYS A 91 -4.13 1.08 10.37
CA LYS A 91 -3.29 0.24 9.52
C LYS A 91 -3.13 0.87 8.14
N PRO A 92 -2.04 0.55 7.41
CA PRO A 92 -1.88 0.98 6.03
C PRO A 92 -3.03 0.57 5.12
N HIS A 93 -3.67 -0.57 5.42
CA HIS A 93 -4.85 -1.04 4.71
C HIS A 93 -6.03 -0.08 4.85
N ASP A 94 -6.25 0.46 6.05
CA ASP A 94 -7.35 1.37 6.34
C ASP A 94 -7.18 2.70 5.58
N LEU A 95 -5.94 3.20 5.45
CA LEU A 95 -5.66 4.36 4.59
C LEU A 95 -6.00 4.07 3.12
N VAL A 96 -5.64 2.90 2.62
CA VAL A 96 -5.92 2.52 1.22
C VAL A 96 -7.42 2.40 1.00
N ALA A 97 -8.16 1.85 1.96
CA ALA A 97 -9.61 1.69 1.88
C ALA A 97 -10.38 3.03 2.02
N ALA A 98 -9.88 3.96 2.85
CA ALA A 98 -10.49 5.27 3.05
C ALA A 98 -10.11 6.32 1.99
N SER A 99 -9.11 6.03 1.16
CA SER A 99 -8.62 6.97 0.16
C SER A 99 -9.57 7.10 -1.03
N THR A 100 -9.87 8.34 -1.42
CA THR A 100 -10.57 8.65 -2.68
C THR A 100 -9.65 8.54 -3.90
N GLU A 101 -8.35 8.71 -3.69
CA GLU A 101 -7.33 8.56 -4.73
C GLU A 101 -6.73 7.14 -4.72
N GLN A 102 -6.20 6.71 -5.87
CA GLN A 102 -5.48 5.44 -5.98
C GLN A 102 -4.12 5.53 -5.26
N ILE A 103 -4.05 4.94 -4.07
CA ILE A 103 -2.83 4.75 -3.29
C ILE A 103 -2.54 3.26 -3.11
N THR A 104 -1.27 2.89 -3.03
CA THR A 104 -0.87 1.50 -2.79
C THR A 104 -0.28 1.33 -1.39
N HIS A 105 -0.36 0.11 -0.84
CA HIS A 105 0.30 -0.25 0.41
C HIS A 105 1.81 0.08 0.40
N LYS A 106 2.47 -0.04 -0.77
CA LYS A 106 3.88 0.34 -0.93
C LYS A 106 4.11 1.84 -0.76
N MET A 107 3.19 2.70 -1.22
CA MET A 107 3.30 4.15 -1.03
C MET A 107 3.22 4.52 0.45
N VAL A 108 2.26 3.93 1.18
CA VAL A 108 2.09 4.16 2.63
C VAL A 108 3.29 3.63 3.40
N SER A 109 3.74 2.41 3.10
CA SER A 109 4.91 1.80 3.76
C SER A 109 6.18 2.63 3.55
N ARG A 110 6.35 3.23 2.36
CA ARG A 110 7.46 4.16 2.09
C ARG A 110 7.35 5.45 2.89
N ALA A 111 6.15 5.99 3.06
CA ALA A 111 5.91 7.17 3.89
C ALA A 111 6.30 6.91 5.35
N MET A 112 5.85 5.79 5.92
CA MET A 112 6.17 5.41 7.28
C MET A 112 7.68 5.20 7.50
N LYS A 113 8.36 4.57 6.54
CA LYS A 113 9.81 4.34 6.61
C LYS A 113 10.64 5.62 6.42
N GLY A 114 10.03 6.70 5.96
CA GLY A 114 10.74 7.94 5.60
C GLY A 114 11.54 7.88 4.33
N ARG A 115 11.05 7.11 3.36
CA ARG A 115 11.57 7.17 2.00
C ARG A 115 11.03 8.42 1.33
N TRP A 116 11.89 9.13 0.60
CA TRP A 116 11.48 10.32 -0.15
C TRP A 116 10.32 9.99 -1.11
N LEU A 117 9.20 10.69 -0.90
CA LEU A 117 8.03 10.68 -1.77
C LEU A 117 7.94 11.96 -2.60
N THR A 118 7.41 11.84 -3.81
CA THR A 118 7.08 13.00 -4.65
C THR A 118 5.91 13.77 -4.04
N ARG A 119 5.82 15.09 -4.31
CA ARG A 119 4.74 15.95 -3.81
C ARG A 119 3.34 15.39 -4.12
N ASN A 120 3.14 14.84 -5.32
CA ASN A 120 1.86 14.22 -5.70
C ASN A 120 1.53 13.01 -4.83
N THR A 121 2.52 12.16 -4.54
CA THR A 121 2.32 10.99 -3.67
C THR A 121 2.06 11.43 -2.23
N MET A 122 2.75 12.46 -1.78
CA MET A 122 2.57 13.00 -0.44
C MET A 122 1.16 13.55 -0.22
N ASN A 123 0.64 14.33 -1.18
CA ASN A 123 -0.73 14.83 -1.14
C ASN A 123 -1.77 13.71 -1.05
N LYS A 124 -1.59 12.64 -1.83
CA LYS A 124 -2.44 11.45 -1.77
C LYS A 124 -2.48 10.81 -0.38
N VAL A 125 -1.30 10.65 0.23
CA VAL A 125 -1.19 10.08 1.57
C VAL A 125 -1.82 10.99 2.62
N ILE A 126 -1.67 12.32 2.49
CA ILE A 126 -2.30 13.29 3.41
C ILE A 126 -3.83 13.20 3.30
N GLN A 127 -4.38 13.19 2.09
CA GLN A 127 -5.82 13.08 1.89
C GLN A 127 -6.36 11.76 2.44
N ALA A 128 -5.70 10.65 2.14
CA ALA A 128 -6.07 9.33 2.67
C ALA A 128 -6.01 9.28 4.20
N PHE A 129 -4.97 9.86 4.81
CA PHE A 129 -4.84 9.94 6.26
C PHE A 129 -5.97 10.79 6.86
N ASN A 130 -6.24 11.95 6.27
CA ASN A 130 -7.29 12.85 6.74
C ASN A 130 -8.68 12.20 6.68
N SER A 131 -8.97 11.45 5.61
CA SER A 131 -10.19 10.66 5.48
C SER A 131 -10.27 9.52 6.51
N ALA A 132 -9.16 8.81 6.75
CA ALA A 132 -9.13 7.68 7.68
C ALA A 132 -9.23 8.13 9.15
N SER A 133 -8.56 9.23 9.52
CA SER A 133 -8.53 9.72 10.89
C SER A 133 -9.66 10.71 11.21
N GLY A 134 -10.39 11.20 10.19
CA GLY A 134 -11.37 12.28 10.33
C GLY A 134 -10.75 13.62 10.77
N GLN A 135 -9.45 13.81 10.53
CA GLN A 135 -8.72 15.02 10.94
C GLN A 135 -8.17 15.73 9.71
N HIS A 136 -7.81 17.00 9.87
CA HIS A 136 -7.22 17.78 8.78
C HIS A 136 -5.76 18.12 9.06
N ARG A 137 -4.87 17.14 8.83
CA ARG A 137 -3.43 17.32 8.99
C ARG A 137 -2.81 17.93 7.74
N LYS A 138 -1.79 18.76 7.94
CA LYS A 138 -1.00 19.38 6.88
C LYS A 138 0.25 18.55 6.60
N ARG A 139 0.89 18.81 5.45
CA ARG A 139 2.18 18.19 5.08
C ARG A 139 3.20 18.26 6.20
N SER A 140 3.36 19.43 6.80
CA SER A 140 4.37 19.69 7.84
C SER A 140 4.14 18.87 9.12
N ASP A 141 2.93 18.36 9.34
CA ASP A 141 2.60 17.55 10.51
C ASP A 141 2.91 16.06 10.28
N LEU A 142 2.98 15.63 9.02
CA LEU A 142 3.12 14.23 8.62
C LEU A 142 4.54 13.92 8.09
N PHE A 143 5.22 14.92 7.53
CA PHE A 143 6.51 14.80 6.86
C PHE A 143 7.48 15.90 7.32
N ASN A 144 8.73 15.52 7.56
CA ASN A 144 9.78 16.43 8.04
C ASN A 144 10.54 17.16 6.91
N TYR A 145 9.97 17.24 5.70
CA TYR A 145 10.61 17.80 4.50
C TYR A 145 9.65 18.53 3.55
#